data_AF-A0A087PME5-F1
#
_entry.id   AF-A0A087PME5-F1
#
_cell.length_a   1.000
_cell.length_b   1.000
_cell.length_c   1.000
_cell.angle_alpha   90.00
_cell.angle_beta   90.00
_cell.angle_gamma   90.00
#
_symmetry.space_group_name_H-M   'P 1'
#
loop_
_entity.id
_entity.type
_entity.pdbx_description
1 polymer ?
#
loop_
_entity_poly.entity_id
_entity_poly.type
_entity_poly.pdbx_seq_one_letter_code
_entity_poly.pdbx_strand_id
1 'polypeptide(L)'
;MADIKSHVHTPGWVGEFRAFIMRGNVIDLAVGVIIGAAFTAIVNSLVKDIFNPVLGLVIGGIDFSNLFITLKGPHLATLADAQKAGAVTLNVGLFLNAVIQFLIMALVIFWFVKVLSRLHGQEAAKPAEPPAPTKTEVLLEQIRDELAARKV
;
A
#
# COMPACT_ATOMS: atom_id res chain seq x y z
N MET A 1 -32.78 -27.81 -37.21
CA MET A 1 -31.85 -26.80 -36.66
C MET A 1 -32.24 -26.63 -35.20
N ALA A 2 -31.56 -27.31 -34.29
CA ALA A 2 -31.97 -27.43 -32.89
C ALA A 2 -31.69 -26.13 -32.12
N ASP A 3 -32.73 -25.63 -31.46
CA ASP A 3 -32.73 -24.46 -30.60
C ASP A 3 -32.10 -24.84 -29.25
N ILE A 4 -30.78 -24.73 -29.14
CA ILE A 4 -30.04 -24.92 -27.88
C ILE A 4 -30.24 -23.64 -27.05
N LYS A 5 -31.42 -23.53 -26.43
CA LYS A 5 -31.60 -22.63 -25.28
C LYS A 5 -30.72 -23.15 -24.15
N SER A 6 -29.57 -22.50 -23.98
CA SER A 6 -28.72 -22.65 -22.80
C SER A 6 -29.52 -22.23 -21.57
N HIS A 7 -30.13 -23.19 -20.88
CA HIS A 7 -30.69 -23.00 -19.54
C HIS A 7 -29.53 -22.84 -18.56
N VAL A 8 -28.87 -21.68 -18.59
CA VAL A 8 -27.91 -21.30 -17.55
C VAL A 8 -28.74 -20.98 -16.32
N HIS A 9 -28.81 -21.95 -15.41
CA HIS A 9 -29.33 -21.75 -14.07
C HIS A 9 -28.36 -20.81 -13.35
N THR A 10 -28.50 -19.49 -13.53
CA THR A 10 -27.76 -18.51 -12.73
C THR A 10 -28.16 -18.72 -11.27
N PRO A 11 -27.24 -19.16 -10.40
CA PRO A 11 -27.58 -19.44 -9.02
C PRO A 11 -27.88 -18.12 -8.29
N GLY A 12 -28.85 -18.12 -7.37
CA GLY A 12 -29.38 -16.91 -6.73
C GLY A 12 -28.31 -16.00 -6.08
N TRP A 13 -27.24 -16.59 -5.59
CA TRP A 13 -26.10 -15.88 -5.00
C TRP A 13 -25.37 -14.95 -5.98
N VAL A 14 -25.45 -15.17 -7.30
CA VAL A 14 -24.80 -14.30 -8.30
C VAL A 14 -25.49 -12.93 -8.36
N GLY A 15 -26.81 -12.89 -8.19
CA GLY A 15 -27.56 -11.64 -8.09
C GLY A 15 -27.22 -10.86 -6.82
N GLU A 16 -27.14 -11.57 -5.69
CA GLU A 16 -26.76 -11.03 -4.39
C GLU A 16 -25.31 -10.51 -4.37
N PHE A 17 -24.40 -11.26 -4.99
CA PHE A 17 -23.00 -10.87 -5.13
C PHE A 17 -22.84 -9.64 -6.03
N ARG A 18 -23.57 -9.57 -7.15
CA ARG A 18 -23.62 -8.36 -7.98
C ARG A 18 -24.15 -7.17 -7.18
N ALA A 19 -25.24 -7.33 -6.44
CA ALA A 19 -25.80 -6.28 -5.60
C ALA A 19 -24.85 -5.83 -4.48
N PHE A 20 -24.06 -6.75 -3.93
CA PHE A 20 -23.02 -6.48 -2.94
C PHE A 20 -21.87 -5.65 -3.51
N ILE A 21 -21.33 -6.04 -4.67
CA ILE A 21 -20.25 -5.31 -5.33
C ILE A 21 -20.71 -3.94 -5.81
N MET A 22 -21.92 -3.83 -6.36
CA MET A 22 -22.45 -2.54 -6.86
C MET A 22 -22.67 -1.48 -5.76
N ARG A 23 -22.44 -1.83 -4.49
CA ARG A 23 -22.33 -0.86 -3.40
C ARG A 23 -21.08 -0.01 -3.64
N GLY A 24 -21.24 1.22 -4.14
CA GLY A 24 -20.13 2.09 -4.58
C GLY A 24 -18.95 2.18 -3.61
N ASN A 25 -19.21 2.26 -2.30
CA ASN A 25 -18.17 2.27 -1.26
C ASN A 25 -17.22 1.03 -1.28
N VAL A 26 -17.67 -0.13 -1.76
CA VAL A 26 -16.87 -1.36 -1.83
C VAL A 26 -15.97 -1.37 -3.06
N ILE A 27 -16.47 -0.91 -4.21
CA ILE A 27 -15.68 -0.83 -5.44
C ILE A 27 -14.54 0.18 -5.28
N ASP A 28 -14.83 1.36 -4.78
CA ASP A 28 -13.81 2.42 -4.62
C ASP A 28 -12.72 1.98 -3.63
N LEU A 29 -13.11 1.33 -2.54
CA LEU A 29 -12.18 0.76 -1.58
C LEU A 29 -11.33 -0.37 -2.21
N ALA A 30 -11.95 -1.27 -2.96
CA ALA A 30 -11.24 -2.37 -3.63
C ALA A 30 -10.23 -1.84 -4.65
N VAL A 31 -10.60 -0.84 -5.45
CA VAL A 31 -9.70 -0.19 -6.42
C VAL A 31 -8.54 0.48 -5.69
N GLY A 32 -8.80 1.22 -4.61
CA GLY A 32 -7.76 1.86 -3.81
C GLY A 32 -6.75 0.86 -3.24
N VAL A 33 -7.20 -0.27 -2.71
CA VAL A 33 -6.33 -1.32 -2.16
C VAL A 33 -5.48 -1.98 -3.26
N ILE A 34 -6.08 -2.31 -4.40
CA ILE A 34 -5.37 -2.95 -5.53
C ILE A 34 -4.30 -2.01 -6.09
N ILE A 35 -4.64 -0.73 -6.32
CA ILE A 35 -3.69 0.28 -6.79
C ILE A 35 -2.59 0.51 -5.76
N GLY A 36 -2.93 0.59 -4.47
CA GLY A 36 -1.96 0.73 -3.39
C GLY A 36 -0.97 -0.43 -3.31
N ALA A 37 -1.45 -1.67 -3.46
CA ALA A 37 -0.59 -2.86 -3.49
C ALA A 37 0.34 -2.88 -4.71
N ALA A 38 -0.20 -2.60 -5.90
CA ALA A 38 0.58 -2.53 -7.14
C ALA A 38 1.65 -1.42 -7.07
N PHE A 39 1.27 -0.24 -6.57
CA PHE A 39 2.20 0.88 -6.37
C PHE A 39 3.33 0.52 -5.41
N THR A 40 2.99 -0.11 -4.28
CA THR A 40 3.98 -0.58 -3.30
C THR A 40 4.95 -1.58 -3.93
N ALA A 41 4.47 -2.48 -4.79
CA ALA A 41 5.33 -3.43 -5.50
C ALA A 41 6.32 -2.74 -6.46
N ILE A 42 5.87 -1.71 -7.20
CA ILE A 42 6.73 -0.91 -8.09
C ILE A 42 7.83 -0.21 -7.30
N VAL A 43 7.46 0.46 -6.20
CA VAL A 43 8.41 1.15 -5.34
C VAL A 43 9.42 0.18 -4.73
N ASN A 44 8.95 -0.98 -4.26
CA ASN A 44 9.82 -2.02 -3.71
C ASN A 44 10.82 -2.53 -4.75
N SER A 45 10.39 -2.75 -6.00
CA SER A 45 11.30 -3.17 -7.08
C SER A 45 12.31 -2.08 -7.42
N LEU A 46 11.89 -0.81 -7.50
CA LEU A 46 12.81 0.30 -7.72
C LEU A 46 13.91 0.35 -6.66
N VAL A 47 13.54 0.23 -5.38
CA VAL A 47 14.52 0.25 -4.29
C VAL A 47 15.41 -0.99 -4.31
N LYS A 48 14.79 -2.17 -4.37
CA LYS A 48 15.50 -3.44 -4.24
C LYS A 48 16.35 -3.78 -5.45
N ASP A 49 15.86 -3.52 -6.66
CA ASP A 49 16.47 -4.02 -7.89
C ASP A 49 17.31 -2.95 -8.59
N ILE A 50 17.09 -1.65 -8.31
CA ILE A 50 17.86 -0.55 -8.89
C ILE A 50 18.75 0.13 -7.84
N PHE A 51 18.19 0.59 -6.72
CA PHE A 51 18.98 1.32 -5.73
C PHE A 51 19.94 0.42 -4.95
N ASN A 52 19.51 -0.74 -4.45
CA ASN A 52 20.39 -1.60 -3.65
C ASN A 52 21.65 -2.05 -4.42
N PRO A 53 21.61 -2.46 -5.69
CA PRO A 53 22.83 -2.78 -6.43
C PRO A 53 23.75 -1.58 -6.62
N VAL A 54 23.20 -0.40 -6.93
CA VAL A 54 23.98 0.83 -7.11
C VAL A 54 24.64 1.27 -5.80
N LEU A 55 23.90 1.23 -4.69
CA LEU A 55 24.43 1.51 -3.36
C LEU A 55 25.45 0.45 -2.93
N GLY A 56 25.20 -0.83 -3.26
CA GLY A 56 26.14 -1.91 -3.03
C GLY A 56 27.48 -1.68 -3.75
N LEU A 57 27.45 -1.21 -5.00
CA LEU A 57 28.66 -0.88 -5.75
C LEU A 57 29.40 0.34 -5.18
N VAL A 58 28.68 1.37 -4.73
CA VAL A 58 29.29 2.63 -4.22
C VAL A 58 29.85 2.47 -2.81
N ILE A 59 29.16 1.73 -1.95
CA ILE A 59 29.47 1.62 -0.51
C ILE A 59 30.24 0.32 -0.21
N GLY A 60 30.50 -0.52 -1.22
CA GLY A 60 31.34 -1.72 -1.08
C GLY A 60 30.63 -2.94 -0.50
N GLY A 61 29.32 -3.08 -0.73
CA GLY A 61 28.56 -4.28 -0.37
C GLY A 61 28.34 -4.43 1.14
N ILE A 62 27.95 -3.36 1.82
CA ILE A 62 27.57 -3.42 3.23
C ILE A 62 26.30 -4.28 3.37
N ASP A 63 26.49 -5.54 3.77
CA ASP A 63 25.42 -6.44 4.16
C ASP A 63 25.58 -6.84 5.63
N PHE A 64 24.66 -6.37 6.47
CA PHE A 64 24.63 -6.72 7.88
C PHE A 64 23.93 -8.05 8.16
N SER A 65 23.45 -8.80 7.15
CA SER A 65 22.62 -9.99 7.35
C SER A 65 23.26 -11.06 8.23
N ASN A 66 24.60 -11.17 8.25
CA ASN A 66 25.31 -12.13 9.09
C ASN A 66 25.59 -11.64 10.52
N LEU A 67 25.10 -10.45 10.90
CA LEU A 67 25.19 -9.94 12.26
C LEU A 67 24.03 -10.51 13.09
N PHE A 68 24.25 -11.65 13.72
CA PHE A 68 23.25 -12.28 14.58
C PHE A 68 23.88 -12.83 15.85
N ILE A 69 23.05 -12.94 16.89
CA ILE A 69 23.42 -13.51 18.18
C ILE A 69 22.64 -14.82 18.33
N THR A 70 23.32 -15.96 18.41
CA THR A 70 22.65 -17.22 18.71
C THR A 70 22.34 -17.29 20.20
N LEU A 71 21.06 -17.48 20.55
CA LEU A 71 20.61 -17.64 21.94
C LEU A 71 20.58 -19.12 22.35
N LYS A 72 20.27 -20.03 21.41
CA LYS A 72 20.17 -21.46 21.68
C LYS A 72 20.46 -22.27 20.43
N GLY A 73 21.36 -23.25 20.50
CA GLY A 73 21.75 -24.11 19.38
C GLY A 73 23.20 -23.90 18.93
N PRO A 74 23.61 -24.54 17.81
CA PRO A 74 24.98 -24.45 17.31
C PRO A 74 25.31 -23.05 16.78
N HIS A 75 26.48 -22.52 17.17
CA HIS A 75 27.05 -21.31 16.57
C HIS A 75 27.66 -21.68 15.22
N LEU A 76 27.08 -21.16 14.14
CA LEU A 76 27.54 -21.36 12.77
C LEU A 76 27.97 -20.02 12.18
N ALA A 77 28.80 -20.07 11.13
CA ALA A 77 29.39 -18.87 10.53
C ALA A 77 28.38 -18.00 9.77
N THR A 78 27.22 -18.54 9.39
CA THR A 78 26.19 -17.81 8.65
C THR A 78 24.85 -17.92 9.36
N LEU A 79 24.04 -16.86 9.23
CA LEU A 79 22.68 -16.81 9.77
C LEU A 79 21.82 -17.92 9.14
N ALA A 80 21.99 -18.13 7.83
CA ALA A 80 21.26 -19.13 7.07
C ALA A 80 21.51 -20.56 7.59
N ASP A 81 22.76 -20.89 7.92
CA ASP A 81 23.10 -22.22 8.43
C ASP A 81 22.65 -22.39 9.89
N ALA A 82 22.77 -21.33 10.70
CA ALA A 82 22.25 -21.33 12.07
C ALA A 82 20.73 -21.55 12.11
N GLN A 83 19.98 -20.86 11.25
CA GLN A 83 18.52 -21.04 11.14
C GLN A 83 18.14 -22.43 10.63
N LYS A 84 18.84 -22.95 9.61
CA LYS A 84 18.61 -24.30 9.08
C LYS A 84 18.90 -25.39 10.12
N ALA A 85 19.88 -25.19 10.98
CA ALA A 85 20.20 -26.09 12.09
C ALA A 85 19.22 -25.98 13.27
N GLY A 86 18.18 -25.16 13.16
CA GLY A 86 17.19 -24.96 14.22
C GLY A 86 17.69 -24.11 15.39
N ALA A 87 18.78 -23.35 15.20
CA ALA A 87 19.28 -22.45 16.23
C ALA A 87 18.35 -21.23 16.36
N VAL A 88 18.02 -20.88 17.59
CA VAL A 88 17.28 -19.66 17.92
C VAL A 88 18.29 -18.51 17.87
N THR A 89 18.11 -17.63 16.89
CA THR A 89 19.02 -16.52 16.58
C THR A 89 18.28 -15.19 16.69
N LEU A 90 18.94 -14.20 17.30
CA LEU A 90 18.51 -12.80 17.33
C LEU A 90 19.24 -12.08 16.19
N ASN A 91 18.47 -11.75 15.16
CA ASN A 91 18.96 -11.31 13.87
C ASN A 91 19.04 -9.78 13.79
N VAL A 92 19.90 -9.17 14.61
CA VAL A 92 20.09 -7.71 14.67
C VAL A 92 20.43 -7.14 13.29
N GLY A 93 21.22 -7.88 12.54
CA GLY A 93 21.68 -7.54 11.20
C GLY A 93 20.56 -7.43 10.17
N LEU A 94 19.64 -8.39 10.17
CA LEU A 94 18.45 -8.35 9.32
C LEU A 94 17.53 -7.19 9.69
N PHE A 95 17.38 -6.91 10.99
CA PHE A 95 16.60 -5.75 11.45
C PHE A 95 17.24 -4.44 10.99
N LEU A 96 18.55 -4.27 11.16
CA LEU A 96 19.27 -3.08 10.72
C LEU A 96 19.17 -2.90 9.20
N ASN A 97 19.32 -3.98 8.43
CA ASN A 97 19.11 -3.97 6.98
C ASN A 97 17.69 -3.52 6.63
N ALA A 98 16.66 -4.00 7.33
CA ALA A 98 15.28 -3.58 7.11
C ALA A 98 15.07 -2.09 7.42
N VAL A 99 15.68 -1.57 8.48
CA VAL A 99 15.63 -0.13 8.82
C VAL A 99 16.31 0.71 7.73
N ILE A 100 17.49 0.30 7.27
CA ILE A 100 18.21 1.00 6.20
C ILE A 100 17.40 0.98 4.90
N GLN A 101 16.84 -0.18 4.52
CA GLN A 101 15.97 -0.29 3.35
C GLN A 101 14.73 0.58 3.45
N PHE A 102 14.10 0.66 4.63
CA PHE A 102 12.97 1.54 4.87
C PHE A 102 13.35 3.02 4.69
N LEU A 103 14.49 3.46 5.23
CA LEU A 103 14.97 4.83 5.05
C LEU A 103 15.28 5.16 3.59
N ILE A 104 15.90 4.25 2.86
CA ILE A 104 16.15 4.40 1.41
C ILE A 104 14.82 4.48 0.67
N MET A 105 13.87 3.60 0.96
CA MET A 105 12.55 3.59 0.35
C MET A 105 11.79 4.89 0.60
N ALA A 106 11.79 5.39 1.84
CA ALA A 106 11.17 6.67 2.18
C ALA A 106 11.81 7.83 1.40
N LEU A 107 13.14 7.83 1.27
CA LEU A 107 13.86 8.84 0.48
C LEU A 107 13.49 8.76 -1.01
N VAL A 108 13.43 7.56 -1.58
CA VAL A 108 13.06 7.35 -2.98
C VAL A 108 11.63 7.79 -3.25
N ILE A 109 10.67 7.41 -2.40
CA ILE A 109 9.27 7.85 -2.51
C ILE A 109 9.19 9.38 -2.43
N PHE A 110 9.90 10.00 -1.48
CA PHE A 110 9.92 11.45 -1.35
C PHE A 110 10.39 12.15 -2.64
N TRP A 111 11.50 11.69 -3.22
CA TRP A 111 12.01 12.24 -4.47
C TRP A 111 11.07 11.96 -5.65
N PHE A 112 10.49 10.76 -5.73
CA PHE A 112 9.55 10.37 -6.76
C PHE A 112 8.30 11.27 -6.75
N VAL A 113 7.67 11.44 -5.57
CA VAL A 113 6.53 12.34 -5.40
C VAL A 113 6.93 13.77 -5.75
N LYS A 114 8.09 14.25 -5.30
CA LYS A 114 8.59 15.59 -5.61
C LYS A 114 8.79 15.82 -7.11
N VAL A 115 9.29 14.83 -7.85
CA VAL A 115 9.44 14.90 -9.31
C VAL A 115 8.07 14.94 -9.97
N LEU A 116 7.14 14.08 -9.56
CA LEU A 116 5.76 14.10 -10.08
C LEU A 116 5.05 15.43 -9.80
N SER A 117 5.18 15.98 -8.59
CA SER A 117 4.62 17.31 -8.25
C SER A 117 5.23 18.44 -9.07
N ARG A 118 6.50 18.31 -9.51
CA ARG A 118 7.13 19.28 -10.41
C ARG A 118 6.66 19.14 -11.86
N LEU A 119 6.45 17.91 -12.33
CA LEU A 119 6.03 17.61 -13.70
C LEU A 119 4.55 17.90 -13.93
N HIS A 120 3.69 17.66 -12.94
CA HIS A 120 2.24 17.89 -13.07
C HIS A 120 1.81 19.33 -12.76
N GLY A 121 2.74 20.27 -12.56
CA GLY A 121 2.42 21.62 -12.11
C GLY A 121 1.77 21.61 -10.72
N GLN A 122 1.72 22.77 -10.07
CA GLN A 122 1.21 22.90 -8.70
C GLN A 122 -0.29 22.52 -8.54
N GLU A 123 -1.00 22.14 -9.60
CA GLU A 123 -2.42 21.73 -9.55
C GLU A 123 -2.64 20.30 -9.05
N ALA A 124 -1.70 19.37 -9.24
CA ALA A 124 -1.86 17.98 -8.78
C ALA A 124 -1.66 17.80 -7.26
N ALA A 125 -1.21 18.84 -6.56
CA ALA A 125 -1.07 18.88 -5.11
C ALA A 125 -2.16 19.73 -4.44
N LYS A 126 -3.28 20.01 -5.12
CA LYS A 126 -4.49 20.36 -4.37
C LYS A 126 -4.83 19.15 -3.51
N PRO A 127 -4.85 19.28 -2.16
CA PRO A 127 -5.46 18.26 -1.31
C PRO A 127 -6.79 17.90 -1.94
N ALA A 128 -7.11 16.59 -2.02
CA ALA A 128 -8.41 16.13 -2.48
C ALA A 128 -9.46 17.07 -1.87
N GLU A 129 -10.16 17.82 -2.72
CA GLU A 129 -11.12 18.81 -2.24
C GLU A 129 -11.99 18.08 -1.23
N PRO A 130 -12.15 18.64 0.00
CA PRO A 130 -12.97 17.99 1.01
C PRO A 130 -14.27 17.56 0.33
N PRO A 131 -14.70 16.30 0.52
CA PRO A 131 -15.79 15.72 -0.24
C PRO A 131 -16.93 16.74 -0.25
N ALA A 132 -17.39 17.09 -1.46
CA ALA A 132 -18.40 18.12 -1.62
C ALA A 132 -19.51 17.90 -0.59
N PRO A 133 -19.96 18.96 0.12
CA PRO A 133 -20.89 18.80 1.22
C PRO A 133 -22.05 17.94 0.74
N THR A 134 -22.28 16.86 1.48
CA THR A 134 -23.36 15.93 1.21
C THR A 134 -24.66 16.71 1.12
N LYS A 135 -25.64 16.20 0.36
CA LYS A 135 -26.97 16.84 0.27
C LYS A 135 -27.56 17.13 1.67
N THR A 136 -27.23 16.28 2.65
CA THR A 136 -27.58 16.45 4.05
C THR A 136 -26.89 17.67 4.67
N GLU A 137 -25.58 17.86 4.46
CA GLU A 137 -24.87 19.05 4.96
C GLU A 137 -25.41 20.34 4.35
N VAL A 138 -25.73 20.34 3.05
CA VAL A 138 -26.38 21.49 2.38
C VAL A 138 -27.77 21.77 2.96
N LEU A 139 -28.57 20.73 3.18
CA LEU A 139 -29.89 20.85 3.82
C LEU A 139 -29.77 21.37 5.26
N LEU A 140 -28.77 20.94 6.01
CA LEU A 140 -28.53 21.40 7.38
C LEU A 140 -28.11 22.87 7.42
N GLU A 141 -27.31 23.34 6.46
CA GLU A 141 -27.02 24.77 6.31
C GLU A 141 -28.27 25.57 5.99
N GLN A 142 -29.11 25.09 5.06
CA GLN A 142 -30.38 25.73 4.74
C GLN A 142 -31.31 25.79 5.96
N ILE A 143 -31.44 24.70 6.72
CA ILE A 143 -32.24 24.66 7.95
C ILE A 143 -31.66 25.61 9.01
N ARG A 144 -30.34 25.68 9.18
CA ARG A 144 -29.68 26.61 10.10
C ARG A 144 -30.02 28.06 9.74
N ASP A 145 -29.94 28.39 8.46
CA ASP A 145 -30.17 29.75 7.97
C ASP A 145 -31.66 30.13 8.06
N GLU A 146 -32.57 29.19 7.77
CA GLU A 146 -34.01 29.37 8.00
C GLU A 146 -34.36 29.54 9.49
N LEU A 147 -33.74 28.76 10.39
CA LEU A 147 -33.95 28.90 11.83
C LEU A 147 -33.36 30.20 12.38
N ALA A 148 -32.21 30.65 11.86
CA ALA A 148 -31.62 31.93 12.22
C ALA A 148 -32.49 33.11 11.75
N ALA A 149 -33.09 33.00 10.57
CA ALA A 149 -34.04 33.98 10.03
C ALA A 149 -35.39 33.97 10.76
N ARG A 150 -35.80 32.81 11.30
CA ARG A 150 -37.06 32.62 12.04
C ARG A 150 -36.95 32.90 13.53
N LYS A 151 -35.87 33.54 14.00
CA LYS A 151 -35.76 34.02 15.38
C LYS A 151 -36.97 34.91 15.72
N VAL A 152 -37.85 34.34 16.54
CA VAL A 152 -38.83 35.03 17.40
C VAL A 152 -38.06 35.73 18.51
#